data_AF-A0A1V3IU07-F1
#
_entry.id   AF-A0A1V3IU07-F1
#
_cell.length_a   1.000
_cell.length_b   1.000
_cell.length_c   1.000
_cell.angle_alpha   90.00
_cell.angle_beta   90.00
_cell.angle_gamma   90.00
#
_symmetry.space_group_name_H-M   'P 1'
#
loop_
_entity.id
_entity.type
_entity.pdbx_description
1 polymer ?
#
loop_
_entity_poly.entity_id
_entity_poly.type
_entity_poly.pdbx_seq_one_letter_code
_entity_poly.pdbx_strand_id
1 'polypeptide(L)'
;MNERRRDFLKNTTLSIATLSLGAGLIQMPAQAEGKTMEKTFTELPEIEAEITLAPQVPKPVDRNYPAKVVVKLTALEKIMELMEGVQYKFWTFNGNVPAPFIRVREGDVVEVQLSNSASSMMSHSIDFHAASAPMGGAIASETAPTRTGTFQFRALRSGIYLYHCGSQPVAVHLAKGMYGLILVEPKEGLPKVDREFYIMQSEFYVKGRFGEPGLQPFSMSKAIDERPDYVLFNGKVGSMMGENALQAKTGEKIRLFVGNAGPNLISSFHLIGAVFDNVYVEGGTLINHNVQTTLIPSGGATIVETQIDAPGTYVFMDHSIFRAANKGTMGQIVVTGEKNPSIYSGKLKDEPIKNDPNPQKPQPVPYEIDSHRGIMQHNHTDMESGATKK
;
A
#
# COMPACT_ATOMS: atom_id res chain seq x y z
N MET A 1 23.33 62.72 15.42
CA MET A 1 24.14 61.99 14.42
C MET A 1 23.16 61.42 13.42
N ASN A 2 23.04 62.11 12.28
CA ASN A 2 21.91 62.05 11.35
C ASN A 2 21.93 60.83 10.43
N GLU A 3 20.72 60.31 10.19
CA GLU A 3 20.11 59.92 8.91
C GLU A 3 20.99 59.44 7.74
N ARG A 4 20.58 58.31 7.12
CA ARG A 4 19.99 58.35 5.77
C ARG A 4 19.27 57.05 5.40
N ARG A 5 17.94 57.19 5.29
CA ARG A 5 17.00 56.35 4.55
C ARG A 5 17.09 56.67 3.04
N ARG A 6 16.64 55.71 2.23
CA ARG A 6 16.12 55.84 0.85
C ARG A 6 17.14 56.11 -0.26
N ASP A 7 17.27 55.15 -1.17
CA ASP A 7 17.01 55.29 -2.62
C ASP A 7 17.73 54.19 -3.39
N PHE A 8 16.99 53.30 -4.07
CA PHE A 8 17.21 53.04 -5.50
C PHE A 8 16.11 52.14 -6.09
N LEU A 9 14.99 52.78 -6.46
CA LEU A 9 14.07 52.29 -7.48
C LEU A 9 13.99 53.42 -8.51
N LYS A 10 14.49 53.15 -9.72
CA LYS A 10 14.21 53.78 -11.03
C LYS A 10 15.50 53.88 -11.85
N ASN A 11 15.65 52.98 -12.82
CA ASN A 11 15.70 53.38 -14.23
C ASN A 11 15.73 52.14 -15.14
N THR A 12 14.63 51.99 -15.85
CA THR A 12 14.43 51.27 -17.10
C THR A 12 15.50 51.62 -18.14
N THR A 13 16.02 50.63 -18.87
CA THR A 13 16.03 50.68 -20.34
C THR A 13 16.27 49.32 -20.97
N LEU A 14 15.42 49.06 -21.95
CA LEU A 14 15.30 47.90 -22.81
C LEU A 14 16.53 47.81 -23.75
N SER A 15 17.10 46.63 -23.92
CA SER A 15 17.97 46.34 -25.07
C SER A 15 17.55 45.01 -25.68
N ILE A 16 16.88 45.11 -26.83
CA ILE A 16 16.54 44.01 -27.72
C ILE A 16 17.83 43.64 -28.45
N ALA A 17 18.37 42.45 -28.17
CA ALA A 17 19.39 41.83 -29.00
C ALA A 17 18.72 40.75 -29.85
N THR A 18 18.51 41.08 -31.11
CA THR A 18 18.24 40.16 -32.21
C THR A 18 19.44 39.23 -32.40
N LEU A 19 19.27 37.92 -32.12
CA LEU A 19 20.18 36.90 -32.65
C LEU A 19 19.54 36.21 -33.85
N SER A 20 20.21 36.39 -34.98
CA SER A 20 19.96 35.81 -36.28
C SER A 20 20.20 34.30 -36.31
N LEU A 21 19.39 33.61 -37.13
CA LEU A 21 19.50 32.19 -37.47
C LEU A 21 20.92 31.83 -37.93
N GLY A 22 21.56 30.90 -37.20
CA GLY A 22 22.65 30.08 -37.70
C GLY A 22 22.11 28.69 -38.03
N ALA A 23 21.97 28.38 -39.33
CA ALA A 23 21.66 27.05 -39.82
C ALA A 23 22.87 26.13 -39.60
N GLY A 24 22.95 25.50 -38.43
CA GLY A 24 23.86 24.39 -38.16
C GLY A 24 23.23 23.08 -38.61
N LEU A 25 23.78 22.47 -39.67
CA LEU A 25 23.50 21.09 -40.04
C LEU A 25 23.90 20.17 -38.88
N ILE A 26 22.91 19.65 -38.16
CA ILE A 26 23.10 18.54 -37.23
C ILE A 26 23.14 17.27 -38.08
N GLN A 27 24.34 16.70 -38.25
CA GLN A 27 24.49 15.33 -38.75
C GLN A 27 23.81 14.38 -37.76
N MET A 28 22.75 13.71 -38.21
CA MET A 28 22.18 12.57 -37.51
C MET A 28 23.22 11.44 -37.51
N PRO A 29 23.46 10.76 -36.37
CA PRO A 29 24.28 9.57 -36.40
C PRO A 29 23.53 8.48 -37.16
N ALA A 30 24.25 7.81 -38.06
CA ALA A 30 23.77 6.70 -38.84
C ALA A 30 23.17 5.61 -37.93
N GLN A 31 21.97 5.18 -38.28
CA GLN A 31 21.27 4.08 -37.65
C GLN A 31 22.09 2.81 -37.88
N ALA A 32 22.70 2.30 -36.81
CA ALA A 32 23.35 1.00 -36.84
C ALA A 32 22.28 -0.06 -37.08
N GLU A 33 22.30 -0.67 -38.26
CA GLU A 33 21.56 -1.90 -38.57
C GLU A 33 22.14 -3.04 -37.74
N GLY A 34 21.61 -3.20 -36.52
CA GLY A 34 21.84 -4.35 -35.67
C GLY A 34 20.83 -5.45 -35.96
N LYS A 35 21.16 -6.37 -36.86
CA LYS A 35 20.50 -7.69 -36.94
C LYS A 35 20.77 -8.47 -35.66
N THR A 36 19.76 -8.58 -34.79
CA THR A 36 19.30 -9.79 -34.06
C THR A 36 18.60 -9.37 -32.77
N MET A 37 17.28 -9.15 -32.80
CA MET A 37 16.39 -9.20 -31.62
C MET A 37 14.94 -9.28 -32.12
N GLU A 38 14.65 -10.27 -32.96
CA GLU A 38 13.29 -10.52 -33.46
C GLU A 38 12.81 -11.89 -32.97
N LYS A 39 12.64 -12.01 -31.65
CA LYS A 39 11.47 -12.70 -31.12
C LYS A 39 10.46 -11.63 -30.78
N THR A 40 9.76 -11.17 -31.80
CA THR A 40 8.57 -10.31 -31.68
C THR A 40 7.61 -10.91 -30.65
N PHE A 41 6.85 -10.04 -29.97
CA PHE A 41 5.83 -10.39 -28.98
C PHE A 41 4.75 -11.39 -29.48
N THR A 42 4.79 -11.77 -30.75
CA THR A 42 3.72 -12.40 -31.54
C THR A 42 3.63 -13.92 -31.46
N GLU A 43 4.48 -14.63 -30.71
CA GLU A 43 4.48 -16.11 -30.65
C GLU A 43 4.25 -16.72 -29.26
N LEU A 44 3.91 -15.92 -28.23
CA LEU A 44 3.63 -16.46 -26.89
C LEU A 44 2.17 -16.89 -26.74
N PRO A 45 1.88 -17.99 -26.01
CA PRO A 45 0.51 -18.33 -25.65
C PRO A 45 -0.11 -17.18 -24.84
N GLU A 46 -1.32 -16.78 -25.24
CA GLU A 46 -2.08 -15.73 -24.56
C GLU A 46 -2.85 -16.30 -23.37
N ILE A 47 -2.77 -15.62 -22.23
CA ILE A 47 -3.45 -15.99 -20.99
C ILE A 47 -4.11 -14.72 -20.42
N GLU A 48 -5.40 -14.76 -20.11
CA GLU A 48 -6.03 -13.67 -19.35
C GLU A 48 -5.63 -13.77 -17.88
N ALA A 49 -5.21 -12.65 -17.28
CA ALA A 49 -4.76 -12.62 -15.90
C ALA A 49 -5.92 -12.91 -14.93
N GLU A 50 -5.69 -13.83 -14.00
CA GLU A 50 -6.49 -13.92 -12.78
C GLU A 50 -6.10 -12.75 -11.86
N ILE A 51 -7.01 -11.80 -11.68
CA ILE A 51 -6.83 -10.67 -10.75
C ILE A 51 -7.73 -10.86 -9.54
N THR A 52 -7.23 -10.52 -8.35
CA THR A 52 -7.98 -10.65 -7.10
C THR A 52 -8.07 -9.33 -6.36
N LEU A 53 -9.17 -9.09 -5.66
CA LEU A 53 -9.29 -7.95 -4.75
C LEU A 53 -8.69 -8.31 -3.38
N ALA A 54 -8.11 -7.33 -2.71
CA ALA A 54 -7.58 -7.51 -1.36
C ALA A 54 -8.70 -7.99 -0.40
N PRO A 55 -8.41 -8.90 0.54
CA PRO A 55 -7.08 -9.42 0.89
C PRO A 55 -6.66 -10.68 0.11
N GLN A 56 -7.36 -11.06 -0.95
CA GLN A 56 -7.06 -12.28 -1.71
C GLN A 56 -5.90 -12.09 -2.70
N VAL A 57 -5.19 -13.17 -2.98
CA VAL A 57 -4.06 -13.24 -3.92
C VAL A 57 -4.41 -14.25 -5.04
N PRO A 58 -4.03 -14.01 -6.31
CA PRO A 58 -4.22 -14.99 -7.38
C PRO A 58 -3.40 -16.25 -7.12
N LYS A 59 -3.84 -17.39 -7.65
CA LYS A 59 -3.15 -18.67 -7.48
C LYS A 59 -1.69 -18.60 -7.99
N PRO A 60 -0.77 -19.38 -7.38
CA PRO A 60 0.58 -19.56 -7.90
C PRO A 60 0.59 -19.91 -9.38
N VAL A 61 1.55 -19.35 -10.11
CA VAL A 61 1.70 -19.59 -11.54
C VAL A 61 2.15 -21.03 -11.79
N ASP A 62 1.23 -21.87 -12.25
CA ASP A 62 1.50 -23.29 -12.56
C ASP A 62 1.95 -23.49 -14.02
N ARG A 63 3.07 -22.87 -14.39
CA ARG A 63 3.71 -23.07 -15.70
C ARG A 63 5.22 -22.80 -15.67
N ASN A 64 5.91 -23.45 -16.60
CA ASN A 64 7.37 -23.37 -16.76
C ASN A 64 7.82 -22.62 -18.04
N TYR A 65 6.91 -21.97 -18.76
CA TYR A 65 7.17 -21.21 -19.99
C TYR A 65 6.64 -19.78 -19.89
N PRO A 66 7.22 -18.80 -20.62
CA PRO A 66 6.70 -17.43 -20.66
C PRO A 66 5.41 -17.34 -21.48
N ALA A 67 4.51 -16.44 -21.10
CA ALA A 67 3.23 -16.21 -21.78
C ALA A 67 3.02 -14.71 -22.09
N LYS A 68 2.05 -14.41 -22.97
CA LYS A 68 1.46 -13.07 -23.06
C LYS A 68 0.28 -13.01 -22.09
N VAL A 69 0.47 -12.36 -20.95
CA VAL A 69 -0.53 -12.24 -19.90
C VAL A 69 -1.31 -10.93 -20.08
N VAL A 70 -2.60 -11.04 -20.40
CA VAL A 70 -3.49 -9.90 -20.63
C VAL A 70 -4.12 -9.45 -19.32
N VAL A 71 -3.81 -8.24 -18.89
CA VAL A 71 -4.31 -7.60 -17.67
C VAL A 71 -5.29 -6.50 -18.05
N LYS A 72 -6.55 -6.65 -17.63
CA LYS A 72 -7.61 -5.66 -17.89
C LYS A 72 -7.90 -4.86 -16.62
N LEU A 73 -7.67 -3.56 -16.69
CA LEU A 73 -7.95 -2.64 -15.58
C LEU A 73 -8.92 -1.55 -16.02
N THR A 74 -9.77 -1.12 -15.10
CA THR A 74 -10.73 -0.03 -15.32
C THR A 74 -10.56 1.05 -14.27
N ALA A 75 -10.12 2.24 -14.67
CA ALA A 75 -10.07 3.40 -13.80
C ALA A 75 -11.48 3.93 -13.49
N LEU A 76 -11.76 4.15 -12.21
CA LEU A 76 -13.06 4.53 -11.67
C LEU A 76 -12.90 5.57 -10.56
N GLU A 77 -13.67 6.66 -10.65
CA GLU A 77 -13.80 7.64 -9.58
C GLU A 77 -15.12 7.47 -8.81
N LYS A 78 -15.08 7.07 -7.55
CA LYS A 78 -16.29 6.73 -6.77
C LYS A 78 -16.21 7.20 -5.32
N ILE A 79 -17.37 7.48 -4.75
CA ILE A 79 -17.48 7.75 -3.31
C ILE A 79 -17.53 6.41 -2.59
N MET A 80 -16.63 6.21 -1.63
CA MET A 80 -16.63 5.05 -0.73
C MET A 80 -16.37 5.54 0.69
N GLU A 81 -16.49 4.66 1.67
CA GLU A 81 -16.25 4.99 3.07
C GLU A 81 -14.78 4.82 3.45
N LEU A 82 -14.22 5.81 4.13
CA LEU A 82 -12.98 5.66 4.90
C LEU A 82 -13.25 4.95 6.23
N MET A 83 -14.42 5.21 6.82
CA MET A 83 -14.97 4.55 8.00
C MET A 83 -16.47 4.79 8.04
N GLU A 84 -17.18 4.14 8.97
CA GLU A 84 -18.62 4.37 9.13
C GLU A 84 -18.94 5.86 9.28
N GLY A 85 -19.88 6.35 8.46
CA GLY A 85 -20.30 7.75 8.45
C GLY A 85 -19.32 8.75 7.83
N VAL A 86 -18.12 8.33 7.41
CA VAL A 86 -17.11 9.19 6.75
C VAL A 86 -16.82 8.71 5.34
N GLN A 87 -17.20 9.52 4.37
CA GLN A 87 -17.07 9.21 2.95
C GLN A 87 -15.92 9.98 2.31
N TYR A 88 -15.34 9.42 1.25
CA TYR A 88 -14.27 10.04 0.48
C TYR A 88 -14.43 9.72 -1.01
N LYS A 89 -14.07 10.68 -1.88
CA LYS A 89 -14.04 10.47 -3.33
C LYS A 89 -12.70 9.83 -3.71
N PHE A 90 -12.72 8.51 -3.79
CA PHE A 90 -11.59 7.70 -4.21
C PHE A 90 -11.48 7.67 -5.73
N TRP A 91 -10.24 7.53 -6.19
CA TRP A 91 -9.90 7.13 -7.54
C TRP A 91 -9.25 5.76 -7.45
N THR A 92 -9.72 4.82 -8.28
CA THR A 92 -9.42 3.39 -8.12
C THR A 92 -9.15 2.75 -9.46
N PHE A 93 -8.41 1.64 -9.46
CA PHE A 93 -8.50 0.66 -10.53
C PHE A 93 -9.43 -0.47 -10.08
N ASN A 94 -10.38 -0.82 -10.93
CA ASN A 94 -11.42 -1.85 -10.72
C ASN A 94 -12.27 -1.64 -9.47
N GLY A 95 -12.42 -0.38 -9.03
CA GLY A 95 -13.43 0.00 -8.03
C GLY A 95 -13.06 -0.28 -6.58
N ASN A 96 -11.80 -0.65 -6.31
CA ASN A 96 -11.31 -1.04 -4.99
C ASN A 96 -10.01 -0.30 -4.61
N VAL A 97 -9.73 -0.24 -3.30
CA VAL A 97 -8.46 0.22 -2.75
C VAL A 97 -7.92 -0.83 -1.76
N PRO A 98 -6.74 -1.42 -2.01
CA PRO A 98 -5.92 -1.20 -3.19
C PRO A 98 -6.58 -1.77 -4.45
N ALA A 99 -6.00 -1.41 -5.59
CA ALA A 99 -6.29 -2.01 -6.89
C ALA A 99 -5.97 -3.52 -6.90
N PRO A 100 -6.54 -4.29 -7.85
CA PRO A 100 -6.40 -5.73 -7.88
C PRO A 100 -4.95 -6.22 -7.86
N PHE A 101 -4.70 -7.31 -7.16
CA PHE A 101 -3.40 -7.97 -7.21
C PHE A 101 -3.20 -8.62 -8.59
N ILE A 102 -2.03 -8.41 -9.17
CA ILE A 102 -1.63 -9.02 -10.44
C ILE A 102 -0.51 -10.02 -10.16
N ARG A 103 -0.59 -11.22 -10.73
CA ARG A 103 0.44 -12.26 -10.56
C ARG A 103 0.88 -12.78 -11.92
N VAL A 104 2.17 -12.60 -12.19
CA VAL A 104 2.82 -13.01 -13.44
C VAL A 104 4.12 -13.74 -13.12
N ARG A 105 4.80 -14.26 -14.14
CA ARG A 105 6.08 -14.95 -14.01
C ARG A 105 7.17 -14.16 -14.72
N GLU A 106 8.38 -14.21 -14.18
CA GLU A 106 9.56 -13.65 -14.83
C GLU A 106 9.69 -14.17 -16.26
N GLY A 107 9.83 -13.24 -17.20
CA GLY A 107 9.91 -13.48 -18.63
C GLY A 107 8.60 -13.28 -19.38
N ASP A 108 7.46 -13.15 -18.70
CA ASP A 108 6.19 -12.85 -19.35
C ASP A 108 6.17 -11.52 -20.07
N VAL A 109 5.34 -11.47 -21.10
CA VAL A 109 4.86 -10.22 -21.69
C VAL A 109 3.55 -9.87 -21.00
N VAL A 110 3.51 -8.76 -20.29
CA VAL A 110 2.29 -8.25 -19.66
C VAL A 110 1.67 -7.24 -20.61
N GLU A 111 0.54 -7.59 -21.23
CA GLU A 111 -0.28 -6.69 -22.04
C GLU A 111 -1.34 -6.06 -21.12
N VAL A 112 -1.27 -4.75 -20.93
CA VAL A 112 -2.17 -4.02 -20.04
C VAL A 112 -3.18 -3.25 -20.89
N GLN A 113 -4.46 -3.53 -20.64
CA GLN A 113 -5.59 -2.81 -21.22
C GLN A 113 -6.23 -1.95 -20.13
N LEU A 114 -5.90 -0.65 -20.13
CA LEU A 114 -6.44 0.31 -19.18
C LEU A 114 -7.64 1.03 -19.81
N SER A 115 -8.83 0.75 -19.31
CA SER A 115 -10.05 1.49 -19.67
C SER A 115 -10.31 2.59 -18.65
N ASN A 116 -10.77 3.76 -19.08
CA ASN A 116 -11.17 4.83 -18.17
C ASN A 116 -12.68 5.07 -18.28
N SER A 117 -13.37 4.95 -17.15
CA SER A 117 -14.83 5.06 -17.07
C SER A 117 -15.33 6.39 -17.65
N ALA A 118 -16.51 6.35 -18.28
CA ALA A 118 -17.21 7.55 -18.72
C ALA A 118 -17.57 8.50 -17.55
N SER A 119 -17.65 7.97 -16.32
CA SER A 119 -17.94 8.75 -15.11
C SER A 119 -16.71 9.39 -14.47
N SER A 120 -15.50 9.12 -14.99
CA SER A 120 -14.28 9.76 -14.52
C SER A 120 -14.19 11.20 -15.01
N MET A 121 -13.65 12.08 -14.18
CA MET A 121 -13.37 13.47 -14.52
C MET A 121 -11.92 13.65 -15.00
N MET A 122 -11.03 12.77 -14.56
CA MET A 122 -9.61 12.83 -14.86
C MET A 122 -9.21 11.77 -15.88
N SER A 123 -8.16 12.09 -16.65
CA SER A 123 -7.38 11.05 -17.32
C SER A 123 -6.61 10.25 -16.29
N HIS A 124 -6.40 8.98 -16.60
CA HIS A 124 -5.67 8.05 -15.77
C HIS A 124 -4.69 7.24 -16.62
N SER A 125 -3.55 6.91 -16.04
CA SER A 125 -2.51 6.05 -16.62
C SER A 125 -2.04 5.07 -15.56
N ILE A 126 -1.03 4.26 -15.87
CA ILE A 126 -0.45 3.31 -14.94
C ILE A 126 1.07 3.24 -15.09
N ASP A 127 1.75 3.38 -13.96
CA ASP A 127 3.17 3.16 -13.75
C ASP A 127 3.35 1.84 -13.01
N PHE A 128 3.99 0.86 -13.64
CA PHE A 128 4.40 -0.39 -13.02
C PHE A 128 5.88 -0.32 -12.64
N HIS A 129 6.20 -0.50 -11.36
CA HIS A 129 7.60 -0.60 -10.94
C HIS A 129 8.27 -1.88 -11.45
N ALA A 130 7.49 -2.89 -11.83
CA ALA A 130 7.97 -4.10 -12.52
C ALA A 130 8.35 -3.86 -14.00
N ALA A 131 7.96 -2.73 -14.60
CA ALA A 131 8.16 -2.46 -16.01
C ALA A 131 9.47 -1.70 -16.26
N SER A 132 10.32 -2.26 -17.12
CA SER A 132 11.45 -1.53 -17.70
C SER A 132 10.97 -0.67 -18.89
N ALA A 133 10.13 0.32 -18.61
CA ALA A 133 9.55 1.23 -19.60
C ALA A 133 9.68 2.69 -19.15
N PRO A 134 9.68 3.67 -20.07
CA PRO A 134 9.62 5.09 -19.70
C PRO A 134 8.44 5.38 -18.78
N MET A 135 8.73 5.94 -17.60
CA MET A 135 7.74 6.18 -16.52
C MET A 135 6.90 4.94 -16.18
N GLY A 136 7.50 3.74 -16.24
CA GLY A 136 6.84 2.47 -15.94
C GLY A 136 5.60 2.14 -16.79
N GLY A 137 5.42 2.81 -17.93
CA GLY A 137 4.24 2.66 -18.80
C GLY A 137 3.23 3.80 -18.72
N ALA A 138 3.42 4.80 -17.84
CA ALA A 138 2.45 5.88 -17.66
C ALA A 138 2.19 6.68 -18.95
N ILE A 139 3.25 7.01 -19.70
CA ILE A 139 3.11 7.74 -20.97
C ILE A 139 2.30 6.93 -22.00
N ALA A 140 2.56 5.63 -22.08
CA ALA A 140 1.90 4.74 -23.04
C ALA A 140 0.44 4.43 -22.66
N SER A 141 0.07 4.61 -21.40
CA SER A 141 -1.24 4.26 -20.85
C SER A 141 -2.11 5.46 -20.49
N GLU A 142 -1.69 6.69 -20.80
CA GLU A 142 -2.49 7.89 -20.56
C GLU A 142 -3.84 7.81 -21.28
N THR A 143 -4.90 7.63 -20.50
CA THR A 143 -6.22 7.25 -21.00
C THR A 143 -7.27 8.25 -20.49
N ALA A 144 -7.80 9.05 -21.41
CA ALA A 144 -8.93 9.95 -21.14
C ALA A 144 -10.23 9.16 -20.83
N PRO A 145 -11.21 9.74 -20.12
CA PRO A 145 -12.52 9.12 -19.92
C PRO A 145 -13.12 8.62 -21.24
N THR A 146 -13.82 7.48 -21.20
CA THR A 146 -14.42 6.76 -22.35
C THR A 146 -13.44 6.06 -23.30
N ARG A 147 -12.14 6.05 -22.99
CA ARG A 147 -11.11 5.44 -23.83
C ARG A 147 -10.52 4.20 -23.17
N THR A 148 -9.89 3.38 -23.99
CA THR A 148 -9.02 2.28 -23.56
C THR A 148 -7.65 2.46 -24.19
N GLY A 149 -6.62 2.54 -23.36
CA GLY A 149 -5.22 2.49 -23.77
C GLY A 149 -4.69 1.06 -23.61
N THR A 150 -3.89 0.60 -24.57
CA THR A 150 -3.24 -0.71 -24.50
C THR A 150 -1.75 -0.54 -24.71
N PHE A 151 -0.95 -1.12 -23.81
CA PHE A 151 0.49 -1.21 -23.97
C PHE A 151 0.98 -2.54 -23.41
N GLN A 152 2.23 -2.89 -23.68
CA GLN A 152 2.80 -4.11 -23.13
C GLN A 152 4.26 -3.91 -22.72
N PHE A 153 4.68 -4.66 -21.72
CA PHE A 153 6.08 -4.71 -21.27
C PHE A 153 6.48 -6.15 -20.96
N ARG A 154 7.78 -6.44 -20.94
CA ARG A 154 8.29 -7.73 -20.46
C ARG A 154 8.63 -7.63 -18.98
N ALA A 155 8.14 -8.55 -18.16
CA ALA A 155 8.49 -8.66 -16.74
C ALA A 155 9.88 -9.27 -16.60
N LEU A 156 10.91 -8.44 -16.50
CA LEU A 156 12.32 -8.88 -16.61
C LEU A 156 12.91 -9.40 -15.29
N ARG A 157 12.33 -9.03 -14.15
CA ARG A 157 12.89 -9.31 -12.82
C ARG A 157 11.79 -9.79 -11.90
N SER A 158 12.05 -10.88 -11.20
CA SER A 158 11.18 -11.35 -10.12
C SER A 158 11.20 -10.39 -8.93
N GLY A 159 10.14 -10.44 -8.11
CA GLY A 159 9.95 -9.57 -6.96
C GLY A 159 8.49 -9.14 -6.80
N ILE A 160 8.21 -8.45 -5.70
CA ILE A 160 6.90 -7.82 -5.45
C ILE A 160 7.03 -6.33 -5.72
N TYR A 161 6.21 -5.81 -6.63
CA TYR A 161 6.33 -4.44 -7.11
C TYR A 161 5.01 -3.70 -6.95
N LEU A 162 5.13 -2.42 -6.61
CA LEU A 162 4.00 -1.53 -6.63
C LEU A 162 3.66 -1.14 -8.08
N TYR A 163 2.38 -0.88 -8.33
CA TYR A 163 1.95 -0.12 -9.48
C TYR A 163 0.99 0.96 -9.03
N HIS A 164 0.98 2.11 -9.71
CA HIS A 164 0.10 3.22 -9.36
C HIS A 164 -0.26 4.07 -10.57
N CYS A 165 -1.21 4.98 -10.43
CA CYS A 165 -1.50 5.93 -11.50
C CYS A 165 -0.33 6.89 -11.73
N GLY A 166 0.06 7.08 -13.00
CA GLY A 166 1.16 7.96 -13.41
C GLY A 166 0.72 9.31 -13.99
N SER A 167 -0.59 9.59 -14.05
CA SER A 167 -1.14 10.85 -14.59
C SER A 167 -0.88 12.01 -13.64
N GLN A 168 -0.71 13.21 -14.21
CA GLN A 168 -0.42 14.41 -13.43
C GLN A 168 -1.69 15.03 -12.83
N PRO A 169 -1.65 15.55 -11.58
CA PRO A 169 -0.52 15.50 -10.63
C PRO A 169 -0.43 14.14 -9.91
N VAL A 170 0.67 13.41 -10.10
CA VAL A 170 0.83 12.01 -9.64
C VAL A 170 0.51 11.83 -8.17
N ALA A 171 1.00 12.75 -7.32
CA ALA A 171 0.78 12.70 -5.88
C ALA A 171 -0.72 12.69 -5.49
N VAL A 172 -1.57 13.43 -6.22
CA VAL A 172 -3.01 13.47 -5.96
C VAL A 172 -3.66 12.16 -6.39
N HIS A 173 -3.29 11.62 -7.54
CA HIS A 173 -3.83 10.35 -8.01
C HIS A 173 -3.51 9.20 -7.05
N LEU A 174 -2.25 9.13 -6.60
CA LEU A 174 -1.78 8.16 -5.62
C LEU A 174 -2.51 8.31 -4.28
N ALA A 175 -2.55 9.53 -3.72
CA ALA A 175 -3.24 9.83 -2.45
C ALA A 175 -4.76 9.63 -2.48
N LYS A 176 -5.35 9.44 -3.67
CA LYS A 176 -6.78 9.16 -3.84
C LYS A 176 -7.10 7.67 -3.99
N GLY A 177 -6.11 6.79 -3.95
CA GLY A 177 -6.31 5.33 -3.89
C GLY A 177 -5.85 4.55 -5.12
N MET A 178 -5.19 5.17 -6.10
CA MET A 178 -4.81 4.51 -7.35
C MET A 178 -3.47 3.79 -7.26
N TYR A 179 -3.43 2.68 -6.53
CA TYR A 179 -2.24 1.86 -6.35
C TYR A 179 -2.60 0.38 -6.13
N GLY A 180 -1.71 -0.52 -6.50
CA GLY A 180 -1.82 -1.95 -6.23
C GLY A 180 -0.47 -2.67 -6.29
N LEU A 181 -0.48 -3.99 -6.14
CA LEU A 181 0.72 -4.83 -6.26
C LEU A 181 0.67 -5.75 -7.48
N ILE A 182 1.82 -5.88 -8.13
CA ILE A 182 2.12 -6.93 -9.10
C ILE A 182 3.25 -7.80 -8.55
N LEU A 183 2.98 -9.10 -8.41
CA LEU A 183 3.99 -10.11 -8.14
C LEU A 183 4.52 -10.64 -9.46
N VAL A 184 5.84 -10.52 -9.65
CA VAL A 184 6.56 -11.25 -10.69
C VAL A 184 7.22 -12.44 -10.01
N GLU A 185 6.63 -13.62 -10.13
CA GLU A 185 7.22 -14.84 -9.59
C GLU A 185 8.54 -15.16 -10.28
N PRO A 186 9.54 -15.67 -9.54
CA PRO A 186 10.74 -16.21 -10.15
C PRO A 186 10.38 -17.41 -11.05
N LYS A 187 11.30 -17.80 -11.93
CA LYS A 187 11.02 -18.83 -12.94
C LYS A 187 10.66 -20.19 -12.33
N GLU A 188 11.22 -20.49 -11.17
CA GLU A 188 11.02 -21.67 -10.35
C GLU A 188 9.77 -21.60 -9.44
N GLY A 189 9.12 -20.43 -9.37
CA GLY A 189 8.00 -20.16 -8.46
C GLY A 189 8.44 -19.88 -7.02
N LEU A 190 7.52 -19.36 -6.20
CA LEU A 190 7.77 -19.18 -4.77
C LEU A 190 7.61 -20.50 -3.99
N PRO A 191 8.27 -20.67 -2.83
CA PRO A 191 8.00 -21.78 -1.92
C PRO A 191 6.50 -21.87 -1.57
N LYS A 192 5.99 -23.08 -1.43
CA LYS A 192 4.57 -23.30 -1.07
C LYS A 192 4.30 -22.88 0.36
N VAL A 193 3.14 -22.24 0.57
CA VAL A 193 2.57 -21.85 1.85
C VAL A 193 1.08 -22.20 1.86
N ASP A 194 0.47 -22.23 3.03
CA ASP A 194 -0.94 -22.60 3.19
C ASP A 194 -1.88 -21.41 2.99
N ARG A 195 -1.42 -20.20 3.34
CA ARG A 195 -2.19 -18.95 3.23
C ARG A 195 -1.36 -17.84 2.60
N GLU A 196 -1.97 -17.13 1.66
CA GLU A 196 -1.40 -15.91 1.06
C GLU A 196 -2.40 -14.76 1.22
N PHE A 197 -1.93 -13.59 1.68
CA PHE A 197 -2.77 -12.41 1.86
C PHE A 197 -2.16 -11.16 1.23
N TYR A 198 -3.03 -10.30 0.71
CA TYR A 198 -2.69 -9.03 0.10
C TYR A 198 -3.07 -7.86 1.03
N ILE A 199 -2.05 -7.14 1.49
CA ILE A 199 -2.19 -6.00 2.41
C ILE A 199 -1.49 -4.80 1.78
N MET A 200 -2.14 -3.63 1.82
CA MET A 200 -1.53 -2.40 1.33
C MET A 200 -1.80 -1.24 2.28
N GLN A 201 -0.73 -0.67 2.83
CA GLN A 201 -0.78 0.55 3.63
C GLN A 201 -0.85 1.78 2.73
N SER A 202 -1.60 2.79 3.16
CA SER A 202 -1.73 4.07 2.48
C SER A 202 -2.22 5.16 3.42
N GLU A 203 -2.04 6.40 3.01
CA GLU A 203 -2.45 7.58 3.77
C GLU A 203 -3.56 8.35 3.05
N PHE A 204 -4.48 8.92 3.82
CA PHE A 204 -5.51 9.82 3.31
C PHE A 204 -5.51 11.15 4.03
N TYR A 205 -5.64 12.20 3.22
CA TYR A 205 -5.52 13.60 3.62
C TYR A 205 -6.84 14.30 3.39
N VAL A 206 -7.59 14.55 4.45
CA VAL A 206 -8.93 15.15 4.37
C VAL A 206 -8.94 16.57 4.91
N LYS A 207 -9.93 17.38 4.52
CA LYS A 207 -10.09 18.72 5.10
C LYS A 207 -10.53 18.67 6.57
N GLY A 208 -11.49 17.80 6.89
CA GLY A 208 -11.94 17.56 8.26
C GLY A 208 -10.89 16.86 9.12
N ARG A 209 -11.29 16.33 10.27
CA ARG A 209 -10.44 15.53 11.15
C ARG A 209 -10.82 14.04 11.06
N PHE A 210 -9.98 13.17 11.63
CA PHE A 210 -10.33 11.76 11.79
C PHE A 210 -11.69 11.62 12.49
N GLY A 211 -12.59 10.84 11.87
CA GLY A 211 -13.94 10.57 12.38
C GLY A 211 -15.00 11.62 12.06
N GLU A 212 -14.64 12.74 11.41
CA GLU A 212 -15.60 13.79 11.09
C GLU A 212 -16.60 13.31 10.00
N PRO A 213 -17.92 13.22 10.30
CA PRO A 213 -18.88 12.63 9.38
C PRO A 213 -19.05 13.39 8.05
N GLY A 214 -19.57 12.67 7.05
CA GLY A 214 -19.91 13.21 5.74
C GLY A 214 -18.83 13.00 4.68
N LEU A 215 -19.05 13.58 3.51
CA LEU A 215 -18.11 13.50 2.39
C LEU A 215 -16.93 14.44 2.63
N GLN A 216 -15.78 13.85 2.92
CA GLN A 216 -14.54 14.55 3.20
C GLN A 216 -13.81 14.94 1.90
N PRO A 217 -13.53 16.24 1.67
CA PRO A 217 -12.69 16.67 0.55
C PRO A 217 -11.22 16.37 0.81
N PHE A 218 -10.44 16.17 -0.25
CA PHE A 218 -8.98 16.05 -0.17
C PHE A 218 -8.33 17.37 0.30
N SER A 219 -7.29 17.27 1.12
CA SER A 219 -6.50 18.40 1.62
C SER A 219 -5.08 18.39 1.06
N MET A 220 -4.82 19.23 0.06
CA MET A 220 -3.49 19.37 -0.54
C MET A 220 -2.44 19.88 0.46
N SER A 221 -2.81 20.82 1.34
CA SER A 221 -1.87 21.36 2.32
C SER A 221 -1.40 20.30 3.31
N LYS A 222 -2.32 19.48 3.84
CA LYS A 222 -1.95 18.37 4.73
C LYS A 222 -1.11 17.31 4.02
N ALA A 223 -1.37 17.06 2.73
CA ALA A 223 -0.59 16.14 1.91
C ALA A 223 0.86 16.61 1.71
N ILE A 224 1.05 17.90 1.41
CA ILE A 224 2.38 18.51 1.29
C ILE A 224 3.11 18.51 2.64
N ASP A 225 2.39 18.76 3.74
CA ASP A 225 2.96 18.77 5.09
C ASP A 225 3.19 17.36 5.68
N GLU A 226 2.85 16.31 4.94
CA GLU A 226 2.93 14.90 5.39
C GLU A 226 2.16 14.64 6.69
N ARG A 227 1.00 15.30 6.86
CA ARG A 227 0.12 15.17 8.04
C ARG A 227 -1.19 14.46 7.68
N PRO A 228 -1.18 13.13 7.49
CA PRO A 228 -2.39 12.41 7.14
C PRO A 228 -3.35 12.32 8.31
N ASP A 229 -4.64 12.35 8.01
CA ASP A 229 -5.70 12.14 8.99
C ASP A 229 -5.96 10.65 9.20
N TYR A 230 -5.84 9.86 8.13
CA TYR A 230 -5.98 8.42 8.14
C TYR A 230 -4.72 7.78 7.60
N VAL A 231 -4.30 6.68 8.23
CA VAL A 231 -3.29 5.77 7.70
C VAL A 231 -3.91 4.39 7.81
N LEU A 232 -4.16 3.74 6.68
CA LEU A 232 -5.07 2.61 6.60
C LEU A 232 -4.42 1.45 5.86
N PHE A 233 -4.79 0.23 6.26
CA PHE A 233 -4.67 -0.91 5.37
C PHE A 233 -5.92 -1.04 4.53
N ASN A 234 -5.75 -1.32 3.24
CA ASN A 234 -6.83 -1.61 2.29
C ASN A 234 -7.97 -0.58 2.29
N GLY A 235 -7.58 0.71 2.35
CA GLY A 235 -8.43 1.86 2.03
C GLY A 235 -9.55 2.22 3.01
N LYS A 236 -9.81 1.40 4.04
CA LYS A 236 -10.89 1.62 5.02
C LYS A 236 -10.45 1.23 6.44
N VAL A 237 -10.82 2.04 7.43
CA VAL A 237 -10.64 1.73 8.85
C VAL A 237 -11.36 0.41 9.15
N GLY A 238 -10.64 -0.54 9.74
CA GLY A 238 -11.20 -1.84 10.08
C GLY A 238 -11.50 -2.75 8.88
N SER A 239 -10.91 -2.50 7.72
CA SER A 239 -11.06 -3.32 6.50
C SER A 239 -10.73 -4.80 6.71
N MET A 240 -9.90 -5.11 7.70
CA MET A 240 -9.47 -6.46 8.07
C MET A 240 -9.59 -6.71 9.58
N MET A 241 -10.60 -6.14 10.22
CA MET A 241 -10.89 -6.29 11.65
C MET A 241 -12.25 -6.97 11.86
N GLY A 242 -12.43 -7.61 13.01
CA GLY A 242 -13.70 -8.23 13.40
C GLY A 242 -14.11 -9.33 12.43
N GLU A 243 -15.32 -9.25 11.88
CA GLU A 243 -15.83 -10.22 10.89
C GLU A 243 -15.00 -10.27 9.60
N ASN A 244 -14.24 -9.22 9.29
CA ASN A 244 -13.36 -9.14 8.11
C ASN A 244 -11.92 -9.60 8.42
N ALA A 245 -11.65 -10.11 9.62
CA ALA A 245 -10.32 -10.56 9.98
C ALA A 245 -9.83 -11.69 9.07
N LEU A 246 -8.53 -11.67 8.77
CA LEU A 246 -7.87 -12.76 8.04
C LEU A 246 -7.95 -14.04 8.86
N GLN A 247 -8.03 -15.19 8.21
CA GLN A 247 -8.27 -16.49 8.86
C GLN A 247 -7.11 -17.45 8.60
N ALA A 248 -6.62 -18.10 9.65
CA ALA A 248 -5.63 -19.16 9.56
C ALA A 248 -5.86 -20.23 10.64
N LYS A 249 -5.09 -21.31 10.57
CA LYS A 249 -5.05 -22.36 11.58
C LYS A 249 -3.65 -22.47 12.18
N THR A 250 -3.57 -22.95 13.42
CA THR A 250 -2.29 -23.24 14.06
C THR A 250 -1.45 -24.17 13.19
N GLY A 251 -0.18 -23.83 12.98
CA GLY A 251 0.75 -24.60 12.16
C GLY A 251 0.67 -24.34 10.65
N GLU A 252 -0.29 -23.55 10.15
CA GLU A 252 -0.30 -23.11 8.75
C GLU A 252 0.85 -22.10 8.51
N LYS A 253 1.54 -22.23 7.38
CA LYS A 253 2.49 -21.23 6.88
C LYS A 253 1.73 -20.10 6.22
N ILE A 254 1.96 -18.88 6.69
CA ILE A 254 1.29 -17.67 6.23
C ILE A 254 2.31 -16.81 5.50
N ARG A 255 1.99 -16.37 4.28
CA ARG A 255 2.73 -15.33 3.55
C ARG A 255 1.86 -14.09 3.38
N LEU A 256 2.41 -12.92 3.72
CA LEU A 256 1.77 -11.63 3.52
C LEU A 256 2.55 -10.87 2.46
N PHE A 257 1.86 -10.44 1.39
CA PHE A 257 2.38 -9.46 0.44
C PHE A 257 1.95 -8.08 0.93
N VAL A 258 2.91 -7.31 1.45
CA VAL A 258 2.64 -6.05 2.14
C VAL A 258 3.22 -4.89 1.36
N GLY A 259 2.34 -4.12 0.72
CA GLY A 259 2.70 -2.88 0.02
C GLY A 259 2.60 -1.66 0.94
N ASN A 260 3.39 -0.64 0.68
CA ASN A 260 3.19 0.69 1.23
C ASN A 260 3.11 1.70 0.08
N ALA A 261 1.88 2.10 -0.25
CA ALA A 261 1.62 3.07 -1.29
C ALA A 261 2.08 4.49 -0.94
N GLY A 262 2.19 4.78 0.36
CA GLY A 262 2.39 6.14 0.83
C GLY A 262 1.11 6.99 0.68
N PRO A 263 1.20 8.24 0.17
CA PRO A 263 2.30 8.76 -0.66
C PRO A 263 3.60 9.12 0.07
N ASN A 264 3.62 9.28 1.39
CA ASN A 264 4.75 9.95 2.06
C ASN A 264 5.43 9.08 3.14
N LEU A 265 4.65 8.43 4.00
CA LEU A 265 5.13 7.74 5.19
C LEU A 265 5.76 6.38 4.87
N ILE A 266 6.76 6.02 5.67
CA ILE A 266 7.36 4.68 5.75
C ILE A 266 6.59 3.87 6.81
N SER A 267 6.22 2.63 6.51
CA SER A 267 5.58 1.73 7.47
C SER A 267 6.62 1.04 8.33
N SER A 268 6.40 0.96 9.65
CA SER A 268 7.10 0.03 10.55
C SER A 268 6.23 -1.20 10.75
N PHE A 269 6.12 -2.07 9.74
CA PHE A 269 5.14 -3.16 9.73
C PHE A 269 5.49 -4.23 10.76
N HIS A 270 4.53 -4.55 11.62
CA HIS A 270 4.68 -5.48 12.73
C HIS A 270 3.42 -6.34 12.89
N LEU A 271 3.59 -7.58 13.36
CA LEU A 271 2.52 -8.50 13.74
C LEU A 271 2.65 -8.83 15.23
N ILE A 272 1.76 -8.28 16.06
CA ILE A 272 1.76 -8.52 17.50
C ILE A 272 1.57 -10.00 17.78
N GLY A 273 2.46 -10.55 18.61
CA GLY A 273 2.41 -11.94 19.07
C GLY A 273 3.12 -12.94 18.15
N ALA A 274 3.69 -12.50 17.03
CA ALA A 274 4.44 -13.36 16.12
C ALA A 274 5.75 -12.71 15.68
N VAL A 275 6.68 -13.53 15.18
CA VAL A 275 7.93 -13.11 14.55
C VAL A 275 7.88 -13.52 13.09
N PHE A 276 8.41 -12.69 12.19
CA PHE A 276 8.55 -13.07 10.79
C PHE A 276 9.73 -14.03 10.65
N ASP A 277 9.45 -15.26 10.23
CA ASP A 277 10.45 -16.28 9.95
C ASP A 277 11.31 -15.89 8.75
N ASN A 278 10.66 -15.33 7.72
CA ASN A 278 11.31 -14.79 6.53
C ASN A 278 10.79 -13.38 6.23
N VAL A 279 11.70 -12.46 5.92
CA VAL A 279 11.40 -11.14 5.37
C VAL A 279 12.20 -10.96 4.10
N TYR A 280 11.50 -10.82 2.98
CA TYR A 280 12.11 -10.47 1.69
C TYR A 280 12.37 -8.96 1.72
N VAL A 281 13.60 -8.59 2.06
CA VAL A 281 14.00 -7.22 2.38
C VAL A 281 13.65 -6.30 1.22
N GLU A 282 12.80 -5.31 1.51
CA GLU A 282 12.29 -4.32 0.54
C GLU A 282 11.66 -4.95 -0.72
N GLY A 283 11.16 -6.19 -0.62
CA GLY A 283 10.50 -6.90 -1.71
C GLY A 283 11.45 -7.52 -2.74
N GLY A 284 12.76 -7.44 -2.49
CA GLY A 284 13.81 -8.04 -3.31
C GLY A 284 14.07 -9.53 -3.02
N THR A 285 15.21 -10.02 -3.48
CA THR A 285 15.61 -11.44 -3.33
C THR A 285 16.36 -11.73 -2.04
N LEU A 286 16.83 -10.71 -1.31
CA LEU A 286 17.49 -10.88 -0.02
C LEU A 286 16.45 -11.28 1.03
N ILE A 287 16.66 -12.42 1.68
CA ILE A 287 15.81 -12.91 2.76
C ILE A 287 16.54 -12.71 4.10
N ASN A 288 15.91 -11.98 5.02
CA ASN A 288 16.30 -11.90 6.42
C ASN A 288 15.41 -12.81 7.27
N HIS A 289 15.87 -13.21 8.44
CA HIS A 289 15.19 -14.18 9.30
C HIS A 289 14.97 -13.65 10.71
N ASN A 290 13.93 -14.16 11.38
CA ASN A 290 13.61 -13.87 12.78
C ASN A 290 13.44 -12.36 13.06
N VAL A 291 12.69 -11.67 12.19
CA VAL A 291 12.50 -10.22 12.24
C VAL A 291 11.19 -9.88 12.95
N GLN A 292 11.24 -9.00 13.95
CA GLN A 292 10.05 -8.54 14.67
C GLN A 292 9.24 -7.50 13.88
N THR A 293 9.93 -6.55 13.24
CA THR A 293 9.34 -5.39 12.57
C THR A 293 10.21 -5.06 11.37
N THR A 294 9.60 -4.83 10.22
CA THR A 294 10.33 -4.46 8.99
C THR A 294 9.88 -3.09 8.50
N LEU A 295 10.82 -2.31 7.99
CA LEU A 295 10.49 -1.06 7.31
C LEU A 295 9.98 -1.37 5.90
N ILE A 296 8.94 -0.64 5.48
CA ILE A 296 8.44 -0.69 4.10
C ILE A 296 8.48 0.73 3.54
N PRO A 297 9.38 1.03 2.59
CA PRO A 297 9.48 2.36 1.98
C PRO A 297 8.15 2.84 1.38
N SER A 298 7.92 4.15 1.31
CA SER A 298 6.83 4.70 0.49
C SER A 298 7.08 4.36 -0.98
N GLY A 299 6.05 3.88 -1.68
CA GLY A 299 6.19 3.34 -3.03
C GLY A 299 6.85 1.96 -3.08
N GLY A 300 7.04 1.30 -1.94
CA GLY A 300 7.70 0.00 -1.82
C GLY A 300 6.75 -1.13 -1.41
N ALA A 301 7.32 -2.33 -1.31
CA ALA A 301 6.64 -3.50 -0.80
C ALA A 301 7.63 -4.41 -0.07
N THR A 302 7.10 -5.39 0.66
CA THR A 302 7.87 -6.50 1.25
C THR A 302 7.03 -7.76 1.18
N ILE A 303 7.69 -8.91 1.29
CA ILE A 303 7.03 -10.19 1.56
C ILE A 303 7.47 -10.61 2.96
N VAL A 304 6.52 -11.01 3.80
CA VAL A 304 6.83 -11.62 5.11
C VAL A 304 6.17 -12.98 5.21
N GLU A 305 6.86 -13.92 5.84
CA GLU A 305 6.35 -15.25 6.11
C GLU A 305 6.45 -15.56 7.60
N THR A 306 5.44 -16.24 8.14
CA THR A 306 5.40 -16.65 9.55
C THR A 306 4.56 -17.91 9.71
N GLN A 307 4.81 -18.66 10.77
CA GLN A 307 3.94 -19.71 11.27
C GLN A 307 3.49 -19.38 12.70
N ILE A 308 2.20 -19.56 12.98
CA ILE A 308 1.62 -19.27 14.30
C ILE A 308 1.13 -20.58 14.92
N ASP A 309 1.65 -20.91 16.10
CA ASP A 309 1.41 -22.20 16.76
C ASP A 309 0.52 -22.13 18.01
N ALA A 310 0.06 -20.93 18.38
CA ALA A 310 -0.93 -20.74 19.44
C ALA A 310 -2.22 -20.15 18.83
N PRO A 311 -3.41 -20.65 19.21
CA PRO A 311 -4.66 -20.07 18.73
C PRO A 311 -4.92 -18.72 19.41
N GLY A 312 -5.53 -17.79 18.67
CA GLY A 312 -5.84 -16.46 19.17
C GLY A 312 -5.99 -15.42 18.05
N THR A 313 -6.19 -14.17 18.44
CA THR A 313 -6.24 -13.03 17.53
C THR A 313 -4.89 -12.33 17.54
N TYR A 314 -4.26 -12.25 16.38
CA TYR A 314 -2.98 -11.58 16.15
C TYR A 314 -3.24 -10.29 15.38
N VAL A 315 -2.60 -9.19 15.77
CA VAL A 315 -2.88 -7.87 15.19
C VAL A 315 -1.66 -7.38 14.44
N PHE A 316 -1.80 -7.09 13.14
CA PHE A 316 -0.77 -6.42 12.36
C PHE A 316 -1.04 -4.91 12.25
N MET A 317 0.04 -4.13 12.20
CA MET A 317 0.00 -2.66 12.28
C MET A 317 1.25 -1.97 11.77
N ASP A 318 1.16 -0.65 11.64
CA ASP A 318 2.31 0.24 11.62
C ASP A 318 2.73 0.59 13.06
N HIS A 319 3.93 0.15 13.47
CA HIS A 319 4.47 0.33 14.81
C HIS A 319 4.98 1.77 15.08
N SER A 320 4.84 2.68 14.12
CA SER A 320 4.68 4.11 14.46
C SER A 320 3.32 4.31 15.14
N ILE A 321 3.24 3.84 16.39
CA ILE A 321 2.04 3.22 16.97
C ILE A 321 0.79 4.10 17.05
N PHE A 322 0.94 5.43 17.12
CA PHE A 322 -0.20 6.35 17.05
C PHE A 322 -0.92 6.27 15.70
N ARG A 323 -0.28 5.81 14.62
CA ARG A 323 -0.94 5.52 13.35
C ARG A 323 -1.91 4.34 13.47
N ALA A 324 -1.58 3.34 14.27
CA ALA A 324 -2.44 2.20 14.54
C ALA A 324 -3.61 2.63 15.44
N ALA A 325 -3.27 3.17 16.61
CA ALA A 325 -4.24 3.50 17.66
C ALA A 325 -5.16 4.69 17.32
N ASN A 326 -4.73 5.65 16.49
CA ASN A 326 -5.48 6.88 16.26
C ASN A 326 -5.75 7.19 14.78
N LYS A 327 -5.16 6.46 13.83
CA LYS A 327 -5.34 6.71 12.38
C LYS A 327 -5.80 5.51 11.56
N GLY A 328 -5.86 4.31 12.15
CA GLY A 328 -6.54 3.14 11.58
C GLY A 328 -5.66 2.07 10.92
N THR A 329 -4.33 2.05 11.14
CA THR A 329 -3.45 0.97 10.64
C THR A 329 -3.51 -0.28 11.53
N MET A 330 -4.66 -0.93 11.59
CA MET A 330 -4.83 -2.19 12.30
C MET A 330 -5.56 -3.20 11.42
N GLY A 331 -5.10 -4.45 11.45
CA GLY A 331 -5.80 -5.60 10.92
C GLY A 331 -5.54 -6.84 11.78
N GLN A 332 -6.39 -7.85 11.64
CA GLN A 332 -6.37 -9.06 12.46
C GLN A 332 -6.13 -10.30 11.61
N ILE A 333 -5.39 -11.25 12.19
CA ILE A 333 -5.35 -12.65 11.80
C ILE A 333 -5.94 -13.45 12.96
N VAL A 334 -7.10 -14.07 12.74
CA VAL A 334 -7.71 -15.01 13.68
C VAL A 334 -7.16 -16.41 13.38
N VAL A 335 -6.43 -16.96 14.34
CA VAL A 335 -5.80 -18.28 14.25
C VAL A 335 -6.58 -19.25 15.12
N THR A 336 -7.14 -20.28 14.49
CA THR A 336 -7.91 -21.33 15.17
C THR A 336 -7.08 -22.61 15.34
N GLY A 337 -7.30 -23.36 16.42
CA GLY A 337 -6.54 -24.58 16.70
C GLY A 337 -6.56 -24.98 18.17
N GLU A 338 -5.81 -26.02 18.51
CA GLU A 338 -5.69 -26.48 19.88
C GLU A 338 -4.74 -25.59 20.69
N LYS A 339 -5.10 -25.30 21.95
CA LYS A 339 -4.21 -24.55 22.84
C LYS A 339 -2.98 -25.40 23.15
N ASN A 340 -1.79 -24.78 23.10
CA ASN A 340 -0.54 -25.40 23.51
C ASN A 340 0.10 -24.61 24.67
N PRO A 341 -0.11 -25.02 25.94
CA PRO A 341 0.43 -24.32 27.11
C PRO A 341 1.97 -24.31 27.18
N SER A 342 2.65 -25.20 26.43
CA SER A 342 4.12 -25.16 26.34
C SER A 342 4.64 -24.01 25.48
N ILE A 343 3.78 -23.46 24.61
CA ILE A 343 4.07 -22.28 23.78
C ILE A 343 3.53 -21.01 24.46
N TYR A 344 2.26 -21.02 24.86
CA TYR A 344 1.64 -19.89 25.54
C TYR A 344 0.63 -20.36 26.58
N SER A 345 0.94 -20.14 27.86
CA SER A 345 0.12 -20.56 28.99
C SER A 345 -1.06 -19.64 29.30
N GLY A 346 -1.01 -18.39 28.80
CA GLY A 346 -1.82 -17.30 29.35
C GLY A 346 -1.40 -16.92 30.78
N LYS A 347 -2.26 -16.15 31.46
CA LYS A 347 -2.02 -15.67 32.84
C LYS A 347 -2.07 -16.84 33.83
N LEU A 348 -0.94 -17.12 34.49
CA LEU A 348 -0.85 -18.21 35.47
C LEU A 348 -1.42 -17.86 36.85
N LYS A 349 -1.21 -16.63 37.31
CA LYS A 349 -1.66 -16.13 38.62
C LYS A 349 -1.96 -14.63 38.57
N ASP A 350 -2.81 -14.19 39.49
CA ASP A 350 -3.12 -12.78 39.75
C ASP A 350 -3.20 -12.57 41.26
N GLU A 351 -2.13 -12.06 41.87
CA GLU A 351 -2.04 -11.93 43.32
C GLU A 351 -1.66 -10.48 43.70
N PRO A 352 -2.22 -9.93 44.77
CA PRO A 352 -1.82 -8.61 45.26
C PRO A 352 -0.32 -8.56 45.56
N ILE A 353 0.32 -7.42 45.27
CA ILE A 353 1.69 -7.16 45.68
C ILE A 353 1.73 -7.16 47.22
N LYS A 354 2.45 -8.11 47.81
CA LYS A 354 2.65 -8.15 49.27
C LYS A 354 3.63 -7.04 49.65
N ASN A 355 3.25 -6.21 50.62
CA ASN A 355 4.02 -5.06 51.10
C ASN A 355 4.33 -4.02 50.00
N ASP A 356 3.30 -3.56 49.29
CA ASP A 356 3.43 -2.50 48.27
C ASP A 356 4.07 -1.23 48.88
N PRO A 357 5.27 -0.83 48.45
CA PRO A 357 5.97 0.35 48.99
C PRO A 357 5.34 1.67 48.55
N ASN A 358 4.40 1.66 47.60
CA ASN A 358 3.77 2.88 47.09
C ASN A 358 2.25 2.70 46.87
N PRO A 359 1.45 2.52 47.94
CA PRO A 359 0.02 2.25 47.85
C PRO A 359 -0.82 3.45 47.37
N GLN A 360 -0.20 4.62 47.19
CA GLN A 360 -0.89 5.83 46.76
C GLN A 360 -1.09 5.84 45.25
N LYS A 361 -2.34 5.97 44.82
CA LYS A 361 -2.66 6.24 43.41
C LYS A 361 -2.01 7.57 43.01
N PRO A 362 -1.33 7.66 41.85
CA PRO A 362 -0.84 8.93 41.34
C PRO A 362 -2.00 9.93 41.26
N GLN A 363 -1.74 11.17 41.66
CA GLN A 363 -2.71 12.25 41.48
C GLN A 363 -2.83 12.51 39.98
N PRO A 364 -4.04 12.43 39.40
CA PRO A 364 -4.21 12.65 37.97
C PRO A 364 -3.80 14.09 37.63
N VAL A 365 -2.86 14.26 36.70
CA VAL A 365 -2.52 15.60 36.21
C VAL A 365 -3.56 16.05 35.17
N PRO A 366 -3.92 17.35 35.09
CA PRO A 366 -5.02 17.82 34.26
C PRO A 366 -4.98 17.38 32.79
N TYR A 367 -3.79 17.25 32.20
CA TYR A 367 -3.60 16.84 30.81
C TYR A 367 -3.87 15.34 30.56
N GLU A 368 -3.73 14.48 31.56
CA GLU A 368 -4.02 13.04 31.45
C GLU A 368 -5.52 12.77 31.29
N ILE A 369 -6.37 13.61 31.89
CA ILE A 369 -7.83 13.45 31.89
C ILE A 369 -8.43 13.66 30.49
N ASP A 370 -7.89 14.61 29.72
CA ASP A 370 -8.35 14.89 28.35
C ASP A 370 -7.87 13.82 27.34
N SER A 371 -6.65 13.28 27.53
CA SER A 371 -6.10 12.24 26.65
C SER A 371 -6.85 10.89 26.77
N HIS A 372 -7.38 10.54 27.93
CA HIS A 372 -8.06 9.25 28.15
C HIS A 372 -9.51 9.22 27.66
N ARG A 373 -10.19 10.36 27.54
CA ARG A 373 -11.56 10.43 27.01
C ARG A 373 -11.66 10.14 25.51
N GLY A 374 -10.56 10.34 24.76
CA GLY A 374 -10.52 10.08 23.31
C GLY A 374 -10.11 8.66 22.90
N ILE A 375 -9.65 7.83 23.85
CA ILE A 375 -9.07 6.50 23.55
C ILE A 375 -10.09 5.36 23.85
N MET A 376 -11.09 5.57 24.71
CA MET A 376 -12.06 4.55 25.11
C MET A 376 -13.35 4.54 24.28
N GLN A 377 -13.25 4.46 22.95
CA GLN A 377 -14.42 4.21 22.08
C GLN A 377 -14.20 3.10 21.04
N HIS A 378 -13.38 2.10 21.35
CA HIS A 378 -13.48 0.80 20.69
C HIS A 378 -13.61 -0.28 21.77
N ASN A 379 -14.85 -0.72 21.98
CA ASN A 379 -15.21 -1.78 22.91
C ASN A 379 -14.41 -3.04 22.59
N HIS A 380 -13.50 -3.41 23.49
CA HIS A 380 -13.19 -4.82 23.71
C HIS A 380 -14.44 -5.43 24.36
N THR A 381 -15.25 -6.14 23.57
CA THR A 381 -16.17 -7.12 24.14
C THR A 381 -15.33 -8.27 24.66
N ASP A 382 -15.05 -8.25 25.95
CA ASP A 382 -14.60 -9.43 26.70
C ASP A 382 -15.70 -10.49 26.62
N MET A 383 -15.55 -11.42 25.68
CA MET A 383 -16.18 -12.74 25.80
C MET A 383 -15.31 -13.58 26.73
N GLU A 384 -15.65 -13.62 28.03
CA GLU A 384 -15.64 -14.87 28.78
C GLU A 384 -16.31 -14.79 30.16
N SER A 385 -16.93 -15.92 30.50
CA SER A 385 -17.44 -16.38 31.80
C SER A 385 -18.84 -15.89 32.23
N GLY A 386 -19.83 -16.70 31.84
CA GLY A 386 -21.06 -16.83 32.61
C GLY A 386 -20.75 -17.28 34.04
N ALA A 387 -21.03 -16.41 35.00
CA ALA A 387 -21.19 -16.77 36.40
C ALA A 387 -22.57 -16.30 36.83
N THR A 388 -23.49 -17.26 36.92
CA THR A 388 -24.77 -17.13 37.60
C THR A 388 -24.55 -16.63 39.04
N LYS A 389 -25.24 -15.55 39.41
CA LYS A 389 -25.54 -15.28 40.82
C LYS A 389 -27.06 -15.12 40.97
N LYS A 390 -27.55 -15.92 41.92
CA LYS A 390 -28.91 -15.99 42.45
C LYS A 390 -29.40 -14.65 42.97
#